data_AF-A0A3F2VAI2-F1
#
_entry.id   AF-A0A3F2VAI2-F1
#
_cell.length_a   1.000
_cell.length_b   1.000
_cell.length_c   1.000
_cell.angle_alpha   90.00
_cell.angle_beta   90.00
_cell.angle_gamma   90.00
#
_symmetry.space_group_name_H-M   'P 1'
#
loop_
_entity.id
_entity.type
_entity.pdbx_description
1 polymer ?
#
loop_
_entity_poly.entity_id
_entity_poly.type
_entity_poly.pdbx_seq_one_letter_code
_entity_poly.pdbx_strand_id
1 'polypeptide(L)'
;MITKKWQRKIGRTLLYSALLPITSSAFAEWGSVSGWVNAQTRFYPDTSEYVEEQTYPAAAFELTYSQDLGDSDQFIATLFARGDSVDDERNYLDAREFLWLHHGENFQTRVGVGQVSWGVNEIFKITDLINQKDRAELPFQKKLGQPMASLSFYWGEQLIELYAMYDVRPAWYPGEDGRLRYPLLIDADNQKYDRGKTGKTDFAAKWKTRWGDMDISLSHFYGVTRDPYFIFNYDFADPLLIPVYEKVNQTSIDLVYPWGDVLLKAEATYQTGSIEQFESVVGGFEYTQGGLFDSNLDLTWYVEAIWDSRDQIDGTLFDHDIGIAGRLALNDARDSNLVLGVVADYEYDEAFGYFFWTNTFGSSWTLNITGQYFLANEPRLDPAEYASEIQAFTDEIEAGTTPIPQQVIDDMLALYEGTTIGKKQFDRVVEEFDRIQIDPTGYSEDVDFDNVPQTLFDLIRISDNSQKMNLIERDAYIQVDVFYHF
;
A
#
# COMPACT_ATOMS: atom_id res chain seq x y z
N MET A 1 25.40 -10.09 -3.73
CA MET A 1 26.31 -9.32 -4.64
C MET A 1 26.12 -9.58 -6.15
N ILE A 2 25.82 -10.81 -6.61
CA ILE A 2 25.64 -11.08 -8.06
C ILE A 2 24.26 -10.61 -8.58
N THR A 3 23.24 -10.57 -7.72
CA THR A 3 21.88 -10.08 -8.00
C THR A 3 21.79 -8.56 -8.15
N LYS A 4 22.38 -7.77 -7.22
CA LYS A 4 22.43 -6.29 -7.29
C LYS A 4 23.11 -5.77 -8.59
N LYS A 5 24.15 -6.45 -9.09
CA LYS A 5 24.81 -6.08 -10.37
C LYS A 5 23.97 -6.39 -11.62
N TRP A 6 23.02 -7.33 -11.53
CA TRP A 6 22.09 -7.65 -12.62
C TRP A 6 20.94 -6.64 -12.67
N GLN A 7 20.38 -6.23 -11.53
CA GLN A 7 19.33 -5.21 -11.43
C GLN A 7 19.79 -3.85 -11.99
N ARG A 8 20.98 -3.37 -11.61
CA ARG A 8 21.55 -2.11 -12.11
C ARG A 8 21.80 -2.07 -13.63
N LYS A 9 21.93 -3.24 -14.28
CA LYS A 9 22.08 -3.35 -15.75
C LYS A 9 20.73 -3.35 -16.48
N ILE A 10 19.66 -3.83 -15.84
CA ILE A 10 18.32 -3.86 -16.43
C ILE A 10 17.76 -2.44 -16.56
N GLY A 11 17.91 -1.61 -15.51
CA GLY A 11 17.46 -0.21 -15.53
C GLY A 11 18.08 0.62 -16.67
N ARG A 12 19.38 0.48 -16.90
CA ARG A 12 20.06 1.15 -18.04
C ARG A 12 19.71 0.57 -19.41
N THR A 13 19.30 -0.69 -19.51
CA THR A 13 19.01 -1.33 -20.81
C THR A 13 17.58 -1.05 -21.26
N LEU A 14 16.61 -1.01 -20.33
CA LEU A 14 15.21 -0.65 -20.62
C LEU A 14 15.07 0.80 -21.13
N LEU A 15 15.89 1.73 -20.61
CA LEU A 15 15.95 3.13 -21.05
C LEU A 15 16.38 3.32 -22.53
N TYR A 16 17.10 2.35 -23.12
CA TYR A 16 17.57 2.44 -24.51
C TYR A 16 16.76 1.62 -25.53
N SER A 17 15.84 0.76 -25.09
CA SER A 17 15.11 -0.19 -25.97
C SER A 17 13.61 0.06 -26.10
N ALA A 18 13.05 1.10 -25.47
CA ALA A 18 11.61 1.35 -25.36
C ALA A 18 10.87 1.76 -26.66
N LEU A 19 11.45 1.60 -27.86
CA LEU A 19 10.85 2.07 -29.13
C LEU A 19 11.01 1.06 -30.28
N LEU A 20 10.55 -0.17 -30.07
CA LEU A 20 10.29 -1.09 -31.20
C LEU A 20 8.78 -1.31 -31.35
N PRO A 21 8.14 -0.81 -32.42
CA PRO A 21 6.75 -1.08 -32.69
C PRO A 21 6.57 -2.57 -33.02
N ILE A 22 5.85 -3.29 -32.16
CA ILE A 22 5.40 -4.66 -32.44
C ILE A 22 4.18 -4.53 -33.36
N THR A 23 4.32 -4.89 -34.63
CA THR A 23 3.21 -4.86 -35.58
C THR A 23 2.27 -6.04 -35.33
N SER A 24 1.01 -5.74 -35.03
CA SER A 24 -0.05 -6.63 -34.51
C SER A 24 -0.79 -7.50 -35.54
N SER A 25 -0.32 -7.60 -36.79
CA SER A 25 -1.13 -8.17 -37.88
C SER A 25 -1.20 -9.70 -37.94
N ALA A 26 -0.52 -10.44 -37.06
CA ALA A 26 -0.45 -11.92 -37.11
C ALA A 26 -1.11 -12.65 -35.91
N PHE A 27 -1.62 -11.93 -34.90
CA PHE A 27 -2.10 -12.57 -33.66
C PHE A 27 -3.60 -12.89 -33.64
N ALA A 28 -4.41 -12.32 -34.54
CA ALA A 28 -5.87 -12.41 -34.47
C ALA A 28 -6.46 -13.85 -34.49
N GLU A 29 -5.73 -14.85 -34.99
CA GLU A 29 -6.17 -16.26 -34.93
C GLU A 29 -5.76 -16.98 -33.63
N TRP A 30 -4.81 -16.44 -32.85
CA TRP A 30 -4.22 -17.07 -31.65
C TRP A 30 -4.45 -16.27 -30.36
N GLY A 31 -5.07 -15.10 -30.40
CA GLY A 31 -5.39 -14.27 -29.23
C GLY A 31 -5.18 -12.78 -29.50
N SER A 32 -5.59 -11.93 -28.56
CA SER A 32 -5.26 -10.51 -28.60
C SER A 32 -4.04 -10.22 -27.74
N VAL A 33 -3.20 -9.31 -28.23
CA VAL A 33 -2.11 -8.71 -27.46
C VAL A 33 -2.44 -7.24 -27.36
N SER A 34 -2.37 -6.70 -26.16
CA SER A 34 -2.51 -5.27 -25.88
C SER A 34 -1.57 -4.88 -24.76
N GLY A 35 -1.33 -3.60 -24.59
CA GLY A 35 -0.51 -3.15 -23.48
C GLY A 35 -0.15 -1.69 -23.58
N TRP A 36 0.84 -1.30 -22.78
CA TRP A 36 1.38 0.04 -22.83
C TRP A 36 2.86 0.07 -22.43
N VAL A 37 3.59 1.03 -22.99
CA VAL A 37 4.88 1.50 -22.46
C VAL A 37 4.67 2.88 -21.86
N ASN A 38 5.34 3.20 -20.76
CA ASN A 38 5.33 4.56 -20.23
C ASN A 38 6.75 5.08 -19.94
N ALA A 39 6.87 6.41 -20.05
CA ALA A 39 7.95 7.17 -19.46
C ALA A 39 7.36 8.04 -18.35
N GLN A 40 7.97 7.98 -17.18
CA GLN A 40 7.55 8.67 -15.96
C GLN A 40 8.68 9.57 -15.50
N THR A 41 8.33 10.75 -14.99
CA THR A 41 9.23 11.53 -14.13
C THR A 41 8.47 12.02 -12.92
N ARG A 42 9.03 11.82 -11.73
CA ARG A 42 8.52 12.39 -10.48
C ARG A 42 9.52 13.43 -9.97
N PHE A 43 9.03 14.60 -9.62
CA PHE A 43 9.83 15.71 -9.12
C PHE A 43 9.32 16.17 -7.76
N TYR A 44 10.23 16.24 -6.80
CA TYR A 44 10.01 16.77 -5.46
C TYR A 44 10.63 18.16 -5.35
N PRO A 45 9.88 19.21 -4.97
CA PRO A 45 10.42 20.57 -4.83
C PRO A 45 11.50 20.70 -3.76
N ASP A 46 11.44 19.86 -2.72
CA ASP A 46 12.32 19.87 -1.56
C ASP A 46 13.05 18.53 -1.41
N THR A 47 14.23 18.55 -0.78
CA THR A 47 14.96 17.35 -0.35
C THR A 47 14.28 16.74 0.87
N SER A 48 14.46 15.43 1.07
CA SER A 48 14.01 14.76 2.30
C SER A 48 15.13 14.70 3.35
N GLU A 49 14.81 14.21 4.56
CA GLU A 49 15.79 13.96 5.63
C GLU A 49 16.92 13.01 5.20
N TYR A 50 16.59 12.05 4.32
CA TYR A 50 17.49 10.96 3.96
C TYR A 50 17.99 11.00 2.51
N VAL A 51 17.30 11.72 1.64
CA VAL A 51 17.55 11.69 0.20
C VAL A 51 17.58 13.10 -0.35
N GLU A 52 18.72 13.46 -0.94
CA GLU A 52 18.96 14.73 -1.64
C GLU A 52 18.40 14.73 -3.08
N GLU A 53 18.20 13.56 -3.68
CA GLU A 53 17.67 13.46 -5.03
C GLU A 53 16.22 13.97 -5.09
N GLN A 54 15.93 14.75 -6.12
CA GLN A 54 14.65 15.42 -6.29
C GLN A 54 13.93 14.93 -7.54
N THR A 55 14.63 14.31 -8.49
CA THR A 55 14.06 13.86 -9.75
C THR A 55 14.19 12.35 -9.89
N TYR A 56 13.07 11.68 -10.13
CA TYR A 56 12.96 10.23 -10.24
C TYR A 56 12.42 9.84 -11.62
N PRO A 57 13.28 9.75 -12.65
CA PRO A 57 12.93 9.19 -13.94
C PRO A 57 12.69 7.68 -13.84
N ALA A 58 11.58 7.22 -14.42
CA ALA A 58 11.28 5.80 -14.53
C ALA A 58 10.63 5.46 -15.88
N ALA A 59 10.62 4.19 -16.23
CA ALA A 59 9.87 3.64 -17.33
C ALA A 59 9.22 2.33 -16.91
N ALA A 60 8.01 2.08 -17.37
CA ALA A 60 7.32 0.82 -17.14
C ALA A 60 6.67 0.31 -18.43
N PHE A 61 6.38 -0.97 -18.41
CA PHE A 61 5.76 -1.68 -19.52
C PHE A 61 4.76 -2.69 -18.98
N GLU A 62 3.62 -2.77 -19.63
CA GLU A 62 2.61 -3.79 -19.39
C GLU A 62 2.24 -4.47 -20.70
N LEU A 63 2.16 -5.79 -20.67
CA LEU A 63 1.77 -6.64 -21.78
C LEU A 63 0.65 -7.57 -21.32
N THR A 64 -0.50 -7.46 -21.97
CA THR A 64 -1.64 -8.33 -21.77
C THR A 64 -1.83 -9.20 -23.00
N TYR A 65 -1.82 -10.50 -22.78
CA TYR A 65 -2.26 -11.50 -23.75
C TYR A 65 -3.59 -12.08 -23.31
N SER A 66 -4.57 -12.10 -24.20
CA SER A 66 -5.88 -12.71 -23.96
C SER A 66 -6.21 -13.69 -25.08
N GLN A 67 -6.73 -14.87 -24.73
CA GLN A 67 -7.11 -15.89 -25.69
C GLN A 67 -8.40 -16.57 -25.24
N ASP A 68 -9.39 -16.60 -26.14
CA ASP A 68 -10.58 -17.42 -25.96
C ASP A 68 -10.25 -18.89 -26.33
N LEU A 69 -10.56 -19.80 -25.42
CA LEU A 69 -10.30 -21.24 -25.50
C LEU A 69 -11.60 -22.01 -25.77
N GLY A 70 -12.34 -21.57 -26.78
CA GLY A 70 -13.70 -22.03 -27.07
C GLY A 70 -14.75 -21.01 -26.61
N ASP A 71 -16.00 -21.45 -26.44
CA ASP A 71 -17.12 -20.53 -26.18
C ASP A 71 -17.26 -20.12 -24.71
N SER A 72 -16.67 -20.89 -23.79
CA SER A 72 -16.86 -20.72 -22.34
C SER A 72 -15.57 -20.44 -21.57
N ASP A 73 -14.41 -20.62 -22.20
CA ASP A 73 -13.12 -20.56 -21.53
C ASP A 73 -12.28 -19.41 -22.08
N GLN A 74 -11.59 -18.71 -21.20
CA GLN A 74 -10.68 -17.63 -21.56
C GLN A 74 -9.40 -17.73 -20.74
N PHE A 75 -8.28 -17.40 -21.38
CA PHE A 75 -6.98 -17.27 -20.73
C PHE A 75 -6.49 -15.83 -20.83
N ILE A 76 -6.05 -15.25 -19.71
CA ILE A 76 -5.51 -13.89 -19.62
C ILE A 76 -4.15 -13.95 -18.93
N ALA A 77 -3.13 -13.31 -19.50
CA ALA A 77 -1.83 -13.12 -18.87
C ALA A 77 -1.38 -11.67 -19.01
N THR A 78 -1.17 -11.00 -17.87
CA THR A 78 -0.70 -9.61 -17.79
C THR A 78 0.65 -9.58 -17.11
N LEU A 79 1.69 -9.20 -17.88
CA LEU A 79 3.06 -9.05 -17.42
C LEU A 79 3.38 -7.57 -17.27
N PHE A 80 4.05 -7.22 -16.18
CA PHE A 80 4.45 -5.87 -15.85
C PHE A 80 5.95 -5.81 -15.59
N ALA A 81 6.58 -4.73 -16.04
CA ALA A 81 7.99 -4.44 -15.81
C ALA A 81 8.16 -2.96 -15.44
N ARG A 82 9.06 -2.65 -14.52
CA ARG A 82 9.48 -1.28 -14.22
C ARG A 82 10.99 -1.16 -14.08
N GLY A 83 11.51 -0.03 -14.56
CA GLY A 83 12.84 0.48 -14.28
C GLY A 83 12.78 1.92 -13.77
N ASP A 84 13.24 2.17 -12.55
CA ASP A 84 13.52 3.47 -11.94
C ASP A 84 15.04 3.71 -11.92
N SER A 85 15.47 4.95 -12.18
CA SER A 85 16.90 5.27 -12.23
C SER A 85 17.52 5.63 -10.89
N VAL A 86 16.70 5.86 -9.86
CA VAL A 86 17.13 6.31 -8.53
C VAL A 86 16.86 5.22 -7.50
N ASP A 87 15.62 4.74 -7.41
CA ASP A 87 15.21 3.76 -6.40
C ASP A 87 15.26 2.33 -6.96
N ASP A 88 16.29 1.56 -6.61
CA ASP A 88 16.51 0.20 -7.12
C ASP A 88 15.41 -0.78 -6.66
N GLU A 89 14.73 -0.52 -5.55
CA GLU A 89 13.63 -1.34 -5.03
C GLU A 89 12.38 -1.24 -5.92
N ARG A 90 12.29 -0.20 -6.77
CA ARG A 90 11.23 -0.04 -7.79
C ARG A 90 11.56 -0.74 -9.12
N ASN A 91 12.69 -1.45 -9.20
CA ASN A 91 13.11 -2.25 -10.36
C ASN A 91 12.65 -3.69 -10.25
N TYR A 92 11.51 -4.02 -10.86
CA TYR A 92 10.94 -5.36 -10.78
C TYR A 92 10.16 -5.79 -12.02
N LEU A 93 9.97 -7.11 -12.12
CA LEU A 93 9.06 -7.77 -13.05
C LEU A 93 7.97 -8.45 -12.24
N ASP A 94 6.72 -8.31 -12.68
CA ASP A 94 5.58 -8.94 -12.02
C ASP A 94 4.62 -9.58 -13.03
N ALA A 95 4.05 -10.73 -12.67
CA ALA A 95 2.89 -11.27 -13.35
C ALA A 95 1.64 -10.77 -12.61
N ARG A 96 1.06 -9.69 -13.12
CA ARG A 96 -0.11 -9.04 -12.51
C ARG A 96 -1.32 -9.95 -12.59
N GLU A 97 -1.50 -10.61 -13.73
CA GLU A 97 -2.54 -11.60 -13.93
C GLU A 97 -2.02 -12.80 -14.72
N PHE A 98 -2.52 -13.99 -14.36
CA PHE A 98 -2.34 -15.23 -15.10
C PHE A 98 -3.54 -16.10 -14.77
N LEU A 99 -4.62 -15.96 -15.54
CA LEU A 99 -5.95 -16.47 -15.21
C LEU A 99 -6.47 -17.38 -16.30
N TRP A 100 -7.01 -18.50 -15.89
CA TRP A 100 -8.04 -19.21 -16.64
C TRP A 100 -9.40 -18.84 -16.08
N LEU A 101 -10.31 -18.44 -16.96
CA LEU A 101 -11.69 -18.09 -16.67
C LEU A 101 -12.59 -19.11 -17.35
N HIS A 102 -13.62 -19.55 -16.64
CA HIS A 102 -14.67 -20.40 -17.18
C HIS A 102 -16.02 -19.76 -16.90
N HIS A 103 -16.81 -19.55 -17.96
CA HIS A 103 -18.15 -19.00 -17.93
C HIS A 103 -19.17 -20.11 -18.18
N GLY A 104 -19.90 -20.49 -17.13
CA GLY A 104 -21.09 -21.33 -17.22
C GLY A 104 -22.36 -20.50 -17.40
N GLU A 105 -23.52 -21.16 -17.40
CA GLU A 105 -24.82 -20.47 -17.60
C GLU A 105 -25.15 -19.47 -16.49
N ASN A 106 -24.80 -19.78 -15.24
CA ASN A 106 -25.13 -18.98 -14.06
C ASN A 106 -23.96 -18.86 -13.06
N PHE A 107 -22.76 -19.28 -13.45
CA PHE A 107 -21.57 -19.20 -12.63
C PHE A 107 -20.33 -18.85 -13.45
N GLN A 108 -19.33 -18.29 -12.78
CA GLN A 108 -18.02 -18.02 -13.33
C GLN A 108 -16.95 -18.54 -12.37
N THR A 109 -15.95 -19.23 -12.92
CA THR A 109 -14.77 -19.67 -12.18
C THR A 109 -13.55 -18.90 -12.67
N ARG A 110 -12.67 -18.49 -11.76
CA ARG A 110 -11.33 -17.99 -12.10
C ARG A 110 -10.29 -18.80 -11.36
N VAL A 111 -9.26 -19.29 -12.04
CA VAL A 111 -8.13 -20.01 -11.42
C VAL A 111 -6.82 -19.44 -11.93
N GLY A 112 -5.91 -19.11 -11.02
CA GLY A 112 -4.58 -18.61 -11.35
C GLY A 112 -4.17 -17.46 -10.45
N VAL A 113 -3.56 -16.41 -11.00
CA VAL A 113 -3.17 -15.19 -10.29
C VAL A 113 -4.04 -14.05 -10.78
N GLY A 114 -4.82 -13.40 -9.91
CA GLY A 114 -5.70 -12.33 -10.35
C GLY A 114 -5.96 -11.25 -9.32
N GLN A 115 -6.53 -10.15 -9.79
CA GLN A 115 -6.94 -9.04 -8.95
C GLN A 115 -8.44 -9.11 -8.62
N VAL A 116 -8.77 -8.66 -7.42
CA VAL A 116 -10.11 -8.57 -6.83
C VAL A 116 -10.22 -7.21 -6.16
N SER A 117 -11.34 -6.53 -6.40
CA SER A 117 -11.65 -5.25 -5.77
C SER A 117 -12.97 -5.35 -5.04
N TRP A 118 -12.92 -5.11 -3.74
CA TRP A 118 -14.09 -4.90 -2.89
C TRP A 118 -14.17 -3.43 -2.49
N GLY A 119 -15.23 -3.06 -1.77
CA GLY A 119 -15.56 -1.68 -1.45
C GLY A 119 -16.52 -1.03 -2.42
N VAL A 120 -17.19 -0.01 -1.91
CA VAL A 120 -18.17 0.84 -2.58
C VAL A 120 -17.75 2.31 -2.52
N ASN A 121 -16.93 2.70 -1.55
CA ASN A 121 -16.42 4.05 -1.39
C ASN A 121 -15.23 4.34 -2.33
N GLU A 122 -14.97 5.62 -2.57
CA GLU A 122 -13.94 6.10 -3.50
C GLU A 122 -12.62 6.46 -2.81
N ILE A 123 -12.69 7.11 -1.65
CA ILE A 123 -11.52 7.62 -0.92
C ILE A 123 -11.02 6.55 0.06
N PHE A 124 -11.90 6.04 0.93
CA PHE A 124 -11.54 5.04 1.94
C PHE A 124 -12.18 3.68 1.66
N LYS A 125 -11.37 2.70 1.26
CA LYS A 125 -11.80 1.34 0.86
C LYS A 125 -11.39 0.29 1.88
N ILE A 126 -12.02 0.30 3.04
CA ILE A 126 -11.64 -0.56 4.19
C ILE A 126 -11.95 -2.04 3.98
N THR A 127 -12.83 -2.38 3.04
CA THR A 127 -13.15 -3.78 2.71
C THR A 127 -12.27 -4.38 1.62
N ASP A 128 -11.40 -3.57 1.00
CA ASP A 128 -10.60 -3.96 -0.15
C ASP A 128 -9.25 -4.60 0.23
N LEU A 129 -9.33 -5.83 0.73
CA LEU A 129 -8.22 -6.50 1.43
C LEU A 129 -7.63 -7.73 0.71
N ILE A 130 -8.27 -8.23 -0.36
CA ILE A 130 -7.88 -9.53 -0.96
C ILE A 130 -6.49 -9.47 -1.61
N ASN A 131 -6.17 -8.38 -2.30
CA ASN A 131 -4.90 -8.28 -3.02
C ASN A 131 -3.87 -7.52 -2.20
N GLN A 132 -2.65 -8.03 -2.19
CA GLN A 132 -1.51 -7.28 -1.66
C GLN A 132 -1.32 -5.99 -2.45
N LYS A 133 -0.81 -4.95 -1.80
CA LYS A 133 -0.57 -3.64 -2.39
C LYS A 133 0.92 -3.44 -2.66
N ASP A 134 1.25 -2.75 -3.75
CA ASP A 134 2.59 -2.26 -4.02
C ASP A 134 2.82 -0.98 -3.20
N ARG A 135 3.63 -1.08 -2.14
CA ARG A 135 3.89 0.04 -1.22
C ARG A 135 5.04 0.93 -1.68
N ALA A 136 5.84 0.50 -2.65
CA ALA A 136 6.85 1.35 -3.27
C ALA A 136 6.22 2.45 -4.16
N GLU A 137 4.92 2.36 -4.42
CA GLU A 137 4.16 3.33 -5.22
C GLU A 137 3.35 4.31 -4.38
N LEU A 138 3.60 4.39 -3.07
CA LEU A 138 2.86 5.27 -2.17
C LEU A 138 2.75 6.72 -2.71
N PRO A 139 1.59 7.35 -2.51
CA PRO A 139 0.36 6.78 -1.91
C PRO A 139 -0.53 6.06 -2.94
N PHE A 140 -0.16 5.96 -4.23
CA PHE A 140 -0.90 5.14 -5.20
C PHE A 140 -0.59 3.66 -5.03
N GLN A 141 -1.39 3.01 -4.21
CA GLN A 141 -1.25 1.59 -4.00
C GLN A 141 -1.83 0.80 -5.18
N LYS A 142 -0.98 0.42 -6.14
CA LYS A 142 -1.35 -0.55 -7.17
C LYS A 142 -1.46 -1.94 -6.55
N LYS A 143 -2.49 -2.69 -6.92
CA LYS A 143 -2.66 -4.07 -6.44
C LYS A 143 -1.68 -5.02 -7.12
N LEU A 144 -1.26 -6.04 -6.37
CA LEU A 144 -0.56 -7.21 -6.90
C LEU A 144 -1.59 -8.30 -7.20
N GLY A 145 -1.33 -9.14 -8.20
CA GLY A 145 -2.17 -10.32 -8.43
C GLY A 145 -2.08 -11.31 -7.28
N GLN A 146 -3.19 -11.94 -6.89
CA GLN A 146 -3.26 -12.94 -5.81
C GLN A 146 -3.45 -14.34 -6.42
N PRO A 147 -2.59 -15.33 -6.11
CA PRO A 147 -2.85 -16.72 -6.43
C PRO A 147 -4.16 -17.19 -5.77
N MET A 148 -5.14 -17.58 -6.59
CA MET A 148 -6.47 -17.93 -6.13
C MET A 148 -7.22 -18.87 -7.08
N ALA A 149 -8.20 -19.56 -6.51
CA ALA A 149 -9.36 -20.08 -7.20
C ALA A 149 -10.60 -19.36 -6.67
N SER A 150 -11.47 -18.91 -7.55
CA SER A 150 -12.73 -18.26 -7.18
C SER A 150 -13.90 -18.82 -7.97
N LEU A 151 -15.06 -18.85 -7.34
CA LEU A 151 -16.33 -19.24 -7.92
C LEU A 151 -17.37 -18.18 -7.57
N SER A 152 -17.97 -17.58 -8.58
CA SER A 152 -19.08 -16.65 -8.44
C SER A 152 -20.32 -17.23 -9.09
N PHE A 153 -21.47 -17.22 -8.44
CA PHE A 153 -22.71 -17.76 -8.99
C PHE A 153 -23.95 -17.07 -8.44
N TYR A 154 -25.04 -17.13 -9.22
CA TYR A 154 -26.33 -16.61 -8.80
C TYR A 154 -27.17 -17.68 -8.11
N TRP A 155 -27.68 -17.37 -6.92
CA TRP A 155 -28.73 -18.12 -6.25
C TRP A 155 -30.02 -17.29 -6.23
N GLY A 156 -30.88 -17.51 -7.23
CA GLY A 156 -32.00 -16.60 -7.51
C GLY A 156 -31.46 -15.25 -7.99
N GLU A 157 -31.84 -14.16 -7.32
CA GLU A 157 -31.36 -12.80 -7.60
C GLU A 157 -30.13 -12.42 -6.76
N GLN A 158 -29.60 -13.34 -5.96
CA GLN A 158 -28.48 -13.11 -5.04
C GLN A 158 -27.17 -13.58 -5.68
N LEU A 159 -26.10 -12.80 -5.55
CA LEU A 159 -24.77 -13.18 -6.02
C LEU A 159 -23.93 -13.68 -4.86
N ILE A 160 -23.32 -14.85 -5.02
CA ILE A 160 -22.37 -15.43 -4.07
C ILE A 160 -21.01 -15.53 -4.75
N GLU A 161 -19.97 -15.06 -4.08
CA GLU A 161 -18.58 -15.12 -4.52
C GLU A 161 -17.76 -15.86 -3.45
N LEU A 162 -17.05 -16.91 -3.84
CA LEU A 162 -16.22 -17.74 -2.96
C LEU A 162 -14.79 -17.72 -3.45
N TYR A 163 -13.83 -17.60 -2.54
CA TYR A 163 -12.40 -17.51 -2.84
C TYR A 163 -11.60 -18.47 -1.96
N ALA A 164 -10.68 -19.19 -2.58
CA ALA A 164 -9.59 -19.89 -1.92
C ALA A 164 -8.28 -19.35 -2.50
N MET A 165 -7.41 -18.82 -1.64
CA MET A 165 -6.19 -18.13 -2.02
C MET A 165 -4.97 -18.84 -1.46
N TYR A 166 -3.88 -18.84 -2.21
CA TYR A 166 -2.63 -19.47 -1.80
C TYR A 166 -1.52 -18.45 -1.54
N ASP A 167 -1.12 -18.39 -0.26
CA ASP A 167 -0.10 -17.55 0.36
C ASP A 167 -0.31 -16.05 0.08
N VAL A 168 0.22 -15.22 0.96
CA VAL A 168 0.29 -13.78 0.72
C VAL A 168 1.56 -13.48 -0.07
N ARG A 169 1.48 -12.49 -0.95
CA ARG A 169 2.64 -12.05 -1.72
C ARG A 169 3.46 -11.03 -0.93
N PRO A 170 4.81 -11.05 -1.07
CA PRO A 170 5.63 -9.95 -0.60
C PRO A 170 5.15 -8.62 -1.21
N ALA A 171 5.21 -7.55 -0.42
CA ALA A 171 5.06 -6.19 -0.91
C ALA A 171 6.45 -5.61 -1.22
N TRP A 172 6.51 -4.69 -2.19
CA TRP A 172 7.67 -3.83 -2.40
C TRP A 172 7.55 -2.59 -1.54
N TYR A 173 8.67 -2.10 -1.02
CA TYR A 173 8.78 -0.90 -0.19
C TYR A 173 9.80 0.07 -0.82
N PRO A 174 9.70 1.38 -0.54
CA PRO A 174 10.74 2.32 -0.95
C PRO A 174 12.12 1.91 -0.43
N GLY A 175 13.13 2.04 -1.28
CA GLY A 175 14.53 1.75 -0.96
C GLY A 175 15.26 2.85 -0.20
N GLU A 176 16.58 2.70 -0.05
CA GLU A 176 17.48 3.68 0.59
C GLU A 176 17.37 5.07 -0.06
N ASP A 177 17.39 5.10 -1.39
CA ASP A 177 17.25 6.30 -2.23
C ASP A 177 15.78 6.67 -2.53
N GLY A 178 14.83 5.91 -1.97
CA GLY A 178 13.40 6.09 -2.15
C GLY A 178 12.82 7.23 -1.31
N ARG A 179 11.77 7.88 -1.83
CA ARG A 179 11.01 8.93 -1.12
C ARG A 179 9.77 8.35 -0.44
N LEU A 180 9.27 9.05 0.58
CA LEU A 180 8.16 8.60 1.41
C LEU A 180 8.44 7.23 2.08
N ARG A 181 9.70 7.03 2.49
CA ARG A 181 10.19 5.83 3.18
C ARG A 181 10.15 6.00 4.70
N TYR A 182 10.15 4.88 5.41
CA TYR A 182 10.39 4.88 6.86
C TYR A 182 11.83 5.32 7.17
N PRO A 183 12.08 5.90 8.36
CA PRO A 183 13.42 6.21 8.87
C PRO A 183 14.38 5.03 8.75
N LEU A 184 13.91 3.88 9.24
CA LEU A 184 14.55 2.58 9.12
C LEU A 184 14.04 1.85 7.87
N LEU A 185 14.95 1.24 7.11
CA LEU A 185 14.58 0.51 5.90
C LEU A 185 13.83 -0.78 6.22
N ILE A 186 13.01 -1.24 5.28
CA ILE A 186 12.19 -2.45 5.46
C ILE A 186 12.88 -3.65 4.83
N ASP A 187 13.09 -4.69 5.63
CA ASP A 187 13.60 -5.99 5.21
C ASP A 187 12.45 -6.88 4.71
N ALA A 188 12.06 -6.67 3.45
CA ALA A 188 11.01 -7.45 2.80
C ALA A 188 11.41 -8.93 2.57
N ASP A 189 12.70 -9.27 2.60
CA ASP A 189 13.21 -10.62 2.38
C ASP A 189 13.06 -11.50 3.62
N ASN A 190 13.10 -10.92 4.82
CA ASN A 190 12.93 -11.63 6.10
C ASN A 190 11.54 -11.46 6.75
N GLN A 191 10.54 -11.05 5.97
CA GLN A 191 9.16 -10.89 6.41
C GLN A 191 8.58 -12.16 7.10
N LYS A 192 7.75 -11.94 8.12
CA LYS A 192 7.17 -13.01 8.94
C LYS A 192 5.67 -13.14 8.72
N TYR A 193 5.18 -14.37 8.85
CA TYR A 193 3.77 -14.70 8.62
C TYR A 193 3.24 -15.57 9.75
N ASP A 194 2.22 -15.10 10.47
CA ASP A 194 1.33 -16.01 11.18
C ASP A 194 0.34 -16.62 10.18
N ARG A 195 0.46 -17.93 9.99
CA ARG A 195 -0.37 -18.69 9.05
C ARG A 195 -1.59 -19.33 9.71
N GLY A 196 -1.73 -19.20 11.02
CA GLY A 196 -2.83 -19.78 11.78
C GLY A 196 -3.06 -21.26 11.48
N LYS A 197 -4.31 -21.70 11.58
CA LYS A 197 -4.67 -23.13 11.43
C LYS A 197 -4.73 -23.65 10.00
N THR A 198 -4.92 -22.76 9.02
CA THR A 198 -5.05 -23.14 7.59
C THR A 198 -3.76 -23.02 6.81
N GLY A 199 -2.64 -22.72 7.49
CA GLY A 199 -1.35 -22.60 6.83
C GLY A 199 -1.37 -21.48 5.79
N LYS A 200 -0.79 -21.77 4.62
CA LYS A 200 -0.71 -20.86 3.47
C LYS A 200 -2.05 -20.65 2.76
N THR A 201 -3.16 -21.20 3.24
CA THR A 201 -4.45 -21.07 2.55
C THR A 201 -5.33 -20.04 3.26
N ASP A 202 -5.80 -19.08 2.48
CA ASP A 202 -6.75 -18.04 2.89
C ASP A 202 -8.09 -18.29 2.19
N PHE A 203 -9.17 -17.87 2.83
CA PHE A 203 -10.53 -18.03 2.33
C PHE A 203 -11.28 -16.71 2.39
N ALA A 204 -12.16 -16.47 1.43
CA ALA A 204 -13.10 -15.37 1.48
C ALA A 204 -14.45 -15.77 0.89
N ALA A 205 -15.52 -15.18 1.42
CA ALA A 205 -16.86 -15.30 0.86
C ALA A 205 -17.53 -13.94 0.84
N LYS A 206 -18.30 -13.65 -0.20
CA LYS A 206 -19.13 -12.45 -0.32
C LYS A 206 -20.51 -12.83 -0.83
N TRP A 207 -21.54 -12.31 -0.16
CA TRP A 207 -22.93 -12.43 -0.56
C TRP A 207 -23.46 -11.03 -0.86
N LYS A 208 -24.09 -10.86 -2.02
CA LYS A 208 -24.66 -9.60 -2.47
C LYS A 208 -26.15 -9.79 -2.77
N THR A 209 -26.96 -8.85 -2.30
CA THR A 209 -28.40 -8.84 -2.55
C THR A 209 -28.91 -7.40 -2.64
N ARG A 210 -30.15 -7.26 -3.11
CA ARG A 210 -30.87 -5.99 -3.14
C ARG A 210 -32.11 -6.08 -2.26
N TRP A 211 -32.29 -5.09 -1.38
CA TRP A 211 -33.49 -4.93 -0.57
C TRP A 211 -34.17 -3.60 -0.89
N GLY A 212 -35.25 -3.65 -1.66
CA GLY A 212 -35.87 -2.44 -2.22
C GLY A 212 -34.93 -1.80 -3.22
N ASP A 213 -34.55 -0.55 -2.98
CA ASP A 213 -33.57 0.18 -3.79
C ASP A 213 -32.14 0.07 -3.24
N MET A 214 -31.95 -0.53 -2.06
CA MET A 214 -30.65 -0.63 -1.39
C MET A 214 -29.90 -1.89 -1.82
N ASP A 215 -28.66 -1.73 -2.27
CA ASP A 215 -27.72 -2.83 -2.48
C ASP A 215 -26.96 -3.11 -1.18
N ILE A 216 -26.90 -4.38 -0.79
CA ILE A 216 -26.28 -4.85 0.46
C ILE A 216 -25.30 -5.96 0.11
N SER A 217 -24.09 -5.87 0.65
CA SER A 217 -23.12 -6.97 0.61
C SER A 217 -22.67 -7.35 2.02
N LEU A 218 -22.61 -8.65 2.30
CA LEU A 218 -21.94 -9.20 3.48
C LEU A 218 -20.73 -10.00 3.03
N SER A 219 -19.56 -9.76 3.62
CA SER A 219 -18.35 -10.52 3.33
C SER A 219 -17.68 -11.04 4.59
N HIS A 220 -16.95 -12.13 4.43
CA HIS A 220 -16.08 -12.66 5.47
C HIS A 220 -14.77 -13.11 4.84
N PHE A 221 -13.65 -12.68 5.42
CA PHE A 221 -12.30 -13.06 5.06
C PHE A 221 -11.63 -13.75 6.25
N TYR A 222 -11.03 -14.90 5.98
CA TYR A 222 -10.15 -15.58 6.91
C TYR A 222 -8.82 -15.85 6.21
N GLY A 223 -7.82 -15.02 6.50
CA GLY A 223 -6.56 -15.04 5.77
C GLY A 223 -5.51 -14.14 6.38
N VAL A 224 -4.34 -14.10 5.74
CA VAL A 224 -3.22 -13.27 6.21
C VAL A 224 -3.47 -11.80 5.82
N THR A 225 -3.20 -10.84 6.69
CA THR A 225 -3.38 -9.41 6.38
C THR A 225 -2.55 -8.97 5.17
N ARG A 226 -2.95 -7.86 4.53
CA ARG A 226 -2.18 -7.18 3.47
C ARG A 226 -1.51 -5.90 3.99
N ASP A 227 -1.85 -5.52 5.22
CA ASP A 227 -1.20 -4.49 6.00
C ASP A 227 -0.37 -5.15 7.11
N PRO A 228 0.98 -5.05 7.06
CA PRO A 228 1.84 -5.59 8.10
C PRO A 228 2.03 -4.60 9.23
N TYR A 229 2.30 -5.15 10.42
CA TYR A 229 3.00 -4.41 11.46
C TYR A 229 4.50 -4.59 11.30
N PHE A 230 5.29 -3.71 11.90
CA PHE A 230 6.75 -3.78 11.83
C PHE A 230 7.35 -4.18 13.17
N ILE A 231 8.40 -4.99 13.12
CA ILE A 231 9.26 -5.24 14.28
C ILE A 231 10.68 -4.86 13.92
N PHE A 232 11.43 -4.37 14.90
CA PHE A 232 12.86 -4.17 14.75
C PHE A 232 13.58 -5.52 14.59
N ASN A 233 14.59 -5.58 13.72
CA ASN A 233 15.42 -6.77 13.54
C ASN A 233 16.36 -7.05 14.72
N TYR A 234 16.45 -6.13 15.68
CA TYR A 234 17.35 -6.19 16.83
C TYR A 234 18.84 -6.17 16.45
N ASP A 235 19.16 -5.58 15.30
CA ASP A 235 20.53 -5.36 14.84
C ASP A 235 20.79 -3.84 14.78
N PHE A 236 21.63 -3.34 15.67
CA PHE A 236 21.97 -1.92 15.69
C PHE A 236 23.11 -1.54 14.72
N ALA A 237 23.82 -2.53 14.15
CA ALA A 237 24.81 -2.29 13.12
C ALA A 237 24.17 -2.14 11.73
N ASP A 238 23.05 -2.83 11.49
CA ASP A 238 22.23 -2.74 10.28
C ASP A 238 20.73 -2.67 10.64
N PRO A 239 20.25 -1.50 11.12
CA PRO A 239 18.91 -1.38 11.69
C PRO A 239 17.83 -1.44 10.61
N LEU A 240 16.96 -2.45 10.71
CA LEU A 240 15.91 -2.73 9.74
C LEU A 240 14.57 -3.05 10.42
N LEU A 241 13.50 -2.75 9.70
CA LEU A 241 12.13 -3.15 10.05
C LEU A 241 11.75 -4.43 9.32
N ILE A 242 11.36 -5.45 10.06
CA ILE A 242 10.82 -6.70 9.52
C ILE A 242 9.30 -6.59 9.48
N PRO A 243 8.66 -6.68 8.29
CA PRO A 243 7.21 -6.69 8.20
C PRO A 243 6.67 -8.04 8.68
N VAL A 244 5.63 -7.98 9.49
CA VAL A 244 4.96 -9.16 10.03
C VAL A 244 3.48 -9.08 9.70
N TYR A 245 2.96 -10.13 9.09
CA TYR A 245 1.56 -10.24 8.72
C TYR A 245 0.91 -11.33 9.54
N GLU A 246 -0.30 -11.07 10.03
CA GLU A 246 -1.02 -12.01 10.89
C GLU A 246 -2.22 -12.65 10.20
N LYS A 247 -2.67 -13.78 10.74
CA LYS A 247 -3.91 -14.44 10.30
C LYS A 247 -5.10 -13.81 11.02
N VAL A 248 -6.07 -13.30 10.26
CA VAL A 248 -7.23 -12.58 10.82
C VAL A 248 -8.55 -13.18 10.37
N ASN A 249 -9.60 -12.91 11.14
CA ASN A 249 -10.98 -13.04 10.71
C ASN A 249 -11.55 -11.64 10.56
N GLN A 250 -11.99 -11.26 9.36
CA GLN A 250 -12.63 -9.98 9.09
C GLN A 250 -14.03 -10.21 8.53
N THR A 251 -15.04 -9.66 9.19
CA THR A 251 -16.42 -9.61 8.67
C THR A 251 -16.71 -8.19 8.24
N SER A 252 -17.33 -8.02 7.07
CA SER A 252 -17.62 -6.68 6.55
C SER A 252 -19.02 -6.59 5.95
N ILE A 253 -19.58 -5.38 5.96
CA ILE A 253 -20.82 -5.03 5.27
C ILE A 253 -20.57 -3.82 4.36
N ASP A 254 -21.11 -3.88 3.15
CA ASP A 254 -21.15 -2.76 2.20
C ASP A 254 -22.62 -2.40 1.91
N LEU A 255 -22.94 -1.11 1.89
CA LEU A 255 -24.27 -0.59 1.60
C LEU A 255 -24.20 0.49 0.52
N VAL A 256 -25.09 0.43 -0.46
CA VAL A 256 -25.32 1.50 -1.43
C VAL A 256 -26.81 1.78 -1.53
N TYR A 257 -27.22 3.03 -1.30
CA TYR A 257 -28.60 3.46 -1.42
C TYR A 257 -28.72 4.66 -2.37
N PRO A 258 -29.34 4.49 -3.54
CA PRO A 258 -29.62 5.58 -4.46
C PRO A 258 -30.79 6.43 -3.95
N TRP A 259 -30.54 7.73 -3.79
CA TRP A 259 -31.53 8.72 -3.40
C TRP A 259 -31.55 9.90 -4.39
N GLY A 260 -32.32 9.74 -5.46
CA GLY A 260 -32.31 10.68 -6.58
C GLY A 260 -30.95 10.64 -7.28
N ASP A 261 -30.28 11.80 -7.34
CA ASP A 261 -28.95 11.94 -7.96
C ASP A 261 -27.80 11.71 -6.96
N VAL A 262 -28.11 11.38 -5.71
CA VAL A 262 -27.13 11.09 -4.65
C VAL A 262 -27.06 9.59 -4.41
N LEU A 263 -25.86 9.03 -4.33
CA LEU A 263 -25.63 7.67 -3.85
C LEU A 263 -25.09 7.75 -2.44
N LEU A 264 -25.85 7.28 -1.45
CA LEU A 264 -25.33 7.09 -0.09
C LEU A 264 -24.57 5.77 -0.04
N LYS A 265 -23.38 5.79 0.53
CA LYS A 265 -22.50 4.62 0.60
C LYS A 265 -21.97 4.44 2.01
N ALA A 266 -21.85 3.19 2.44
CA ALA A 266 -21.24 2.86 3.72
C ALA A 266 -20.51 1.51 3.65
N GLU A 267 -19.39 1.43 4.35
CA GLU A 267 -18.63 0.21 4.62
C GLU A 267 -18.43 0.10 6.12
N ALA A 268 -18.54 -1.11 6.67
CA ALA A 268 -18.13 -1.37 8.05
C ALA A 268 -17.44 -2.72 8.16
N THR A 269 -16.39 -2.79 8.97
CA THR A 269 -15.57 -3.99 9.19
C THR A 269 -15.41 -4.26 10.69
N TYR A 270 -15.31 -5.53 11.02
CA TYR A 270 -14.89 -6.01 12.33
C TYR A 270 -13.81 -7.07 12.11
N GLN A 271 -12.60 -6.80 12.60
CA GLN A 271 -11.46 -7.69 12.45
C GLN A 271 -10.98 -8.20 13.81
N THR A 272 -10.71 -9.51 13.89
CA THR A 272 -10.04 -10.14 15.03
C THR A 272 -8.76 -10.82 14.58
N GLY A 273 -7.65 -10.55 15.27
CA GLY A 273 -6.34 -11.14 15.06
C GLY A 273 -5.66 -11.58 16.36
N SER A 274 -4.38 -11.90 16.24
CA SER A 274 -3.45 -12.17 17.34
C SER A 274 -2.80 -10.91 17.92
N ILE A 275 -2.74 -9.84 17.13
CA ILE A 275 -2.16 -8.54 17.51
C ILE A 275 -3.24 -7.68 18.15
N GLU A 276 -4.22 -7.28 17.35
CA GLU A 276 -5.26 -6.33 17.73
C GLU A 276 -6.61 -6.73 17.13
N GLN A 277 -7.67 -6.38 17.85
CA GLN A 277 -9.04 -6.46 17.37
C GLN A 277 -9.55 -5.03 17.18
N PHE A 278 -10.20 -4.76 16.05
CA PHE A 278 -10.72 -3.43 15.77
C PHE A 278 -12.02 -3.44 14.96
N GLU A 279 -12.67 -2.28 14.97
CA GLU A 279 -13.82 -1.91 14.18
C GLU A 279 -13.48 -0.72 13.30
N SER A 280 -13.93 -0.72 12.04
CA SER A 280 -13.75 0.41 11.13
C SER A 280 -15.04 0.68 10.38
N VAL A 281 -15.38 1.95 10.20
CA VAL A 281 -16.60 2.38 9.52
C VAL A 281 -16.26 3.54 8.60
N VAL A 282 -16.68 3.43 7.35
CA VAL A 282 -16.65 4.52 6.38
C VAL A 282 -18.06 4.83 5.93
N GLY A 283 -18.46 6.08 5.96
CA GLY A 283 -19.74 6.54 5.43
C GLY A 283 -19.59 7.78 4.57
N GLY A 284 -20.36 7.87 3.50
CA GLY A 284 -20.26 8.98 2.58
C GLY A 284 -21.37 9.07 1.56
N PHE A 285 -21.20 10.01 0.63
CA PHE A 285 -22.08 10.13 -0.52
C PHE A 285 -21.32 10.53 -1.78
N GLU A 286 -21.88 10.08 -2.91
CA GLU A 286 -21.51 10.53 -4.24
C GLU A 286 -22.66 11.37 -4.81
N TYR A 287 -22.36 12.51 -5.42
CA TYR A 287 -23.34 13.33 -6.14
C TYR A 287 -22.77 13.74 -7.50
N THR A 288 -23.47 13.42 -8.59
CA THR A 288 -23.07 13.81 -9.95
C THR A 288 -23.98 14.88 -10.51
N GLN A 289 -23.41 16.04 -10.80
CA GLN A 289 -24.05 17.09 -11.58
C GLN A 289 -23.65 16.98 -13.04
N GLY A 290 -24.55 16.43 -13.85
CA GLY A 290 -24.37 16.36 -15.29
C GLY A 290 -24.63 17.71 -15.99
N GLY A 291 -23.87 17.99 -17.05
CA GLY A 291 -24.07 19.17 -17.89
C GLY A 291 -23.84 20.51 -17.19
N LEU A 292 -22.80 20.59 -16.35
CA LEU A 292 -22.40 21.78 -15.61
C LEU A 292 -22.31 23.00 -16.55
N PHE A 293 -22.97 24.10 -16.20
CA PHE A 293 -23.05 25.33 -17.00
C PHE A 293 -23.62 25.14 -18.43
N ASP A 294 -24.62 24.26 -18.60
CA ASP A 294 -25.22 23.94 -19.91
C ASP A 294 -24.19 23.45 -20.94
N SER A 295 -23.17 22.74 -20.47
CA SER A 295 -22.07 22.22 -21.28
C SER A 295 -22.04 20.68 -21.28
N ASN A 296 -20.99 20.08 -21.83
CA ASN A 296 -20.76 18.64 -21.74
C ASN A 296 -19.99 18.25 -20.46
N LEU A 297 -19.67 19.20 -19.58
CA LEU A 297 -18.90 18.92 -18.38
C LEU A 297 -19.77 18.21 -17.33
N ASP A 298 -19.26 17.14 -16.72
CA ASP A 298 -19.89 16.49 -15.58
C ASP A 298 -19.00 16.65 -14.35
N LEU A 299 -19.60 17.07 -13.23
CA LEU A 299 -18.89 17.22 -11.95
C LEU A 299 -19.46 16.22 -10.93
N THR A 300 -18.64 15.27 -10.52
CA THR A 300 -18.96 14.31 -9.45
C THR A 300 -18.26 14.73 -8.16
N TRP A 301 -18.99 14.79 -7.05
CA TRP A 301 -18.46 15.01 -5.71
C TRP A 301 -18.47 13.70 -4.93
N TYR A 302 -17.41 13.49 -4.14
CA TYR A 302 -17.25 12.42 -3.18
C TYR A 302 -16.99 13.05 -1.81
N VAL A 303 -17.79 12.71 -0.82
CA VAL A 303 -17.59 13.14 0.56
C VAL A 303 -17.71 11.92 1.46
N GLU A 304 -16.63 11.57 2.14
CA GLU A 304 -16.52 10.36 2.96
C GLU A 304 -15.88 10.71 4.31
N ALA A 305 -16.29 10.00 5.35
CA ALA A 305 -15.66 10.04 6.65
C ALA A 305 -15.34 8.62 7.10
N ILE A 306 -14.16 8.42 7.68
CA ILE A 306 -13.72 7.17 8.28
C ILE A 306 -13.59 7.33 9.80
N TRP A 307 -13.90 6.25 10.50
CA TRP A 307 -13.59 6.03 11.90
C TRP A 307 -13.01 4.63 12.03
N ASP A 308 -11.86 4.48 12.70
CA ASP A 308 -11.19 3.20 12.93
C ASP A 308 -10.73 3.12 14.38
N SER A 309 -11.00 1.99 15.04
CA SER A 309 -10.78 1.83 16.47
C SER A 309 -9.40 1.31 16.85
N ARG A 310 -8.47 1.18 15.89
CA ARG A 310 -7.11 0.68 16.16
C ARG A 310 -6.34 1.64 17.05
N ASP A 311 -5.80 1.11 18.14
CA ASP A 311 -4.85 1.80 19.01
C ASP A 311 -3.43 1.76 18.44
N GLN A 312 -3.09 0.76 17.60
CA GLN A 312 -1.79 0.62 16.95
C GLN A 312 -1.90 0.85 15.43
N ILE A 313 -1.55 2.06 14.98
CA ILE A 313 -1.69 2.50 13.60
C ILE A 313 -0.42 2.12 12.81
N ASP A 314 -0.05 0.83 12.82
CA ASP A 314 1.08 0.38 12.00
C ASP A 314 0.63 0.26 10.53
N GLY A 315 0.98 1.26 9.72
CA GLY A 315 0.90 1.16 8.26
C GLY A 315 -0.47 1.43 7.62
N THR A 316 -1.44 1.98 8.35
CA THR A 316 -2.67 2.60 7.81
C THR A 316 -2.53 4.12 7.83
N LEU A 317 -2.81 4.79 6.72
CA LEU A 317 -2.72 6.26 6.62
C LEU A 317 -4.01 6.96 7.05
N PHE A 318 -5.10 6.22 7.25
CA PHE A 318 -6.43 6.77 7.49
C PHE A 318 -7.16 6.00 8.60
N ASP A 319 -7.74 6.72 9.56
CA ASP A 319 -8.57 6.20 10.65
C ASP A 319 -9.69 7.17 11.06
N HIS A 320 -9.37 8.42 11.38
CA HIS A 320 -10.22 9.49 11.86
C HIS A 320 -10.16 10.66 10.87
N ASP A 321 -10.53 10.37 9.62
CA ASP A 321 -10.35 11.29 8.51
C ASP A 321 -11.66 11.64 7.82
N ILE A 322 -11.70 12.84 7.24
CA ILE A 322 -12.74 13.26 6.30
C ILE A 322 -12.09 13.55 4.95
N GLY A 323 -12.60 12.88 3.92
CA GLY A 323 -12.19 13.06 2.53
C GLY A 323 -13.25 13.84 1.75
N ILE A 324 -12.81 14.84 0.99
CA ILE A 324 -13.64 15.52 -0.01
C ILE A 324 -12.89 15.50 -1.33
N ALA A 325 -13.52 14.98 -2.38
CA ALA A 325 -12.97 14.99 -3.73
C ALA A 325 -14.01 15.41 -4.78
N GLY A 326 -13.54 16.02 -5.85
CA GLY A 326 -14.31 16.37 -7.02
C GLY A 326 -13.67 15.82 -8.29
N ARG A 327 -14.44 15.12 -9.12
CA ARG A 327 -14.05 14.71 -10.47
C ARG A 327 -14.80 15.53 -11.51
N LEU A 328 -14.05 16.29 -12.30
CA LEU A 328 -14.55 16.97 -13.49
C LEU A 328 -14.23 16.13 -14.73
N ALA A 329 -15.26 15.51 -15.32
CA ALA A 329 -15.17 14.85 -16.61
C ALA A 329 -15.53 15.85 -17.72
N LEU A 330 -14.64 16.02 -18.71
CA LEU A 330 -14.88 16.98 -19.79
C LEU A 330 -15.76 16.41 -20.90
N ASN A 331 -15.95 15.08 -20.93
CA ASN A 331 -16.69 14.34 -21.95
C ASN A 331 -16.28 14.73 -23.38
N ASP A 332 -14.96 14.89 -23.59
CA ASP A 332 -14.38 15.17 -24.90
C ASP A 332 -13.85 13.89 -25.56
N ALA A 333 -13.47 13.98 -26.83
CA ALA A 333 -12.90 12.85 -27.57
C ALA A 333 -11.51 12.40 -27.05
N ARG A 334 -10.98 13.09 -26.04
CA ARG A 334 -9.71 12.81 -25.39
C ARG A 334 -9.88 12.14 -24.03
N ASP A 335 -11.12 11.90 -23.60
CA ASP A 335 -11.42 11.37 -22.27
C ASP A 335 -10.71 12.16 -21.15
N SER A 336 -10.75 13.50 -21.27
CA SER A 336 -10.07 14.37 -20.31
C SER A 336 -10.80 14.35 -18.98
N ASN A 337 -10.08 14.05 -17.89
CA ASN A 337 -10.61 14.03 -16.54
C ASN A 337 -9.67 14.74 -15.57
N LEU A 338 -10.22 15.51 -14.63
CA LEU A 338 -9.50 16.10 -13.51
C LEU A 338 -10.15 15.63 -12.21
N VAL A 339 -9.36 15.07 -11.30
CA VAL A 339 -9.74 14.79 -9.91
C VAL A 339 -8.94 15.72 -9.01
N LEU A 340 -9.62 16.37 -8.07
CA LEU A 340 -9.04 17.13 -6.98
C LEU A 340 -9.57 16.56 -5.67
N GLY A 341 -8.72 16.34 -4.68
CA GLY A 341 -9.17 15.86 -3.38
C GLY A 341 -8.31 16.34 -2.23
N VAL A 342 -8.92 16.39 -1.05
CA VAL A 342 -8.28 16.65 0.23
C VAL A 342 -8.82 15.63 1.23
N VAL A 343 -7.92 15.01 1.97
CA VAL A 343 -8.19 14.23 3.17
C VAL A 343 -7.64 15.01 4.35
N ALA A 344 -8.43 15.19 5.39
CA ALA A 344 -8.00 15.86 6.61
C ALA A 344 -8.37 15.00 7.80
N ASP A 345 -7.42 14.90 8.72
CA ASP A 345 -7.63 14.31 10.02
C ASP A 345 -8.45 15.27 10.90
N TYR A 346 -9.38 14.76 11.71
CA TYR A 346 -10.17 15.56 12.64
C TYR A 346 -9.76 15.41 14.11
N GLU A 347 -8.82 14.52 14.41
CA GLU A 347 -8.15 14.35 15.70
C GLU A 347 -6.80 15.07 15.74
N TYR A 348 -6.04 15.05 14.63
CA TYR A 348 -4.73 15.66 14.47
C TYR A 348 -4.71 16.79 13.41
N ASP A 349 -3.75 17.73 13.50
CA ASP A 349 -3.57 18.80 12.48
C ASP A 349 -2.77 18.30 11.27
N GLU A 350 -3.38 17.35 10.56
CA GLU A 350 -2.81 16.67 9.39
C GLU A 350 -3.76 16.70 8.19
N ALA A 351 -3.21 16.90 6.99
CA ALA A 351 -3.95 16.87 5.75
C ALA A 351 -3.12 16.36 4.56
N PHE A 352 -3.79 15.65 3.67
CA PHE A 352 -3.26 15.17 2.40
C PHE A 352 -4.08 15.72 1.24
N GLY A 353 -3.46 16.50 0.37
CA GLY A 353 -4.05 17.03 -0.85
C GLY A 353 -3.53 16.32 -2.09
N TYR A 354 -4.41 16.08 -3.06
CA TYR A 354 -4.02 15.46 -4.33
C TYR A 354 -4.78 16.01 -5.53
N PHE A 355 -4.15 15.91 -6.70
CA PHE A 355 -4.83 16.03 -7.99
C PHE A 355 -4.35 15.01 -9.00
N PHE A 356 -5.27 14.58 -9.87
CA PHE A 356 -5.01 13.73 -11.03
C PHE A 356 -5.64 14.33 -12.26
N TRP A 357 -4.84 14.63 -13.25
CA TRP A 357 -5.33 14.96 -14.57
C TRP A 357 -4.92 13.88 -15.56
N THR A 358 -5.86 13.43 -16.39
CA THR A 358 -5.62 12.47 -17.47
C THR A 358 -6.17 13.01 -18.77
N ASN A 359 -5.49 12.71 -19.87
CA ASN A 359 -5.89 13.05 -21.22
C ASN A 359 -5.32 12.07 -22.25
N THR A 360 -6.17 11.61 -23.16
CA THR A 360 -5.80 10.75 -24.29
C THR A 360 -5.67 11.54 -25.59
N PHE A 361 -4.62 11.31 -26.37
CA PHE A 361 -4.39 11.97 -27.66
C PHE A 361 -3.82 11.00 -28.70
N GLY A 362 -4.02 11.32 -29.99
CA GLY A 362 -3.42 10.56 -31.10
C GLY A 362 -3.77 9.07 -31.13
N SER A 363 -4.99 8.71 -30.69
CA SER A 363 -5.56 7.34 -30.56
C SER A 363 -4.85 6.34 -29.66
N SER A 364 -3.60 6.59 -29.28
CA SER A 364 -2.75 5.61 -28.60
C SER A 364 -1.94 6.21 -27.47
N TRP A 365 -2.05 7.52 -27.20
CA TRP A 365 -1.25 8.17 -26.17
C TRP A 365 -2.10 8.65 -25.02
N THR A 366 -1.62 8.49 -23.79
CA THR A 366 -2.24 9.05 -22.59
C THR A 366 -1.21 9.85 -21.82
N LEU A 367 -1.57 11.04 -21.37
CA LEU A 367 -0.76 11.87 -20.47
C LEU A 367 -1.47 11.94 -19.12
N ASN A 368 -0.78 11.49 -18.08
CA ASN A 368 -1.22 11.66 -16.70
C ASN A 368 -0.32 12.69 -16.01
N ILE A 369 -0.94 13.61 -15.29
CA ILE A 369 -0.26 14.53 -14.38
C ILE A 369 -0.85 14.34 -13.01
N THR A 370 0.00 14.00 -12.06
CA THR A 370 -0.34 13.76 -10.68
C THR A 370 0.39 14.78 -9.82
N GLY A 371 -0.30 15.41 -8.89
CA GLY A 371 0.36 16.18 -7.84
C GLY A 371 -0.18 15.86 -6.47
N GLN A 372 0.71 15.94 -5.49
CA GLN A 372 0.40 15.64 -4.11
C GLN A 372 1.08 16.61 -3.16
N TYR A 373 0.43 16.79 -2.03
CA TYR A 373 0.89 17.62 -0.96
C TYR A 373 0.53 16.99 0.38
N PHE A 374 1.54 16.76 1.21
CA PHE A 374 1.41 16.28 2.57
C PHE A 374 1.65 17.45 3.52
N LEU A 375 0.77 17.61 4.50
CA LEU A 375 0.86 18.65 5.51
C LEU A 375 0.61 18.03 6.88
N ALA A 376 1.60 18.11 7.75
CA ALA A 376 1.45 17.96 9.19
C ALA A 376 1.89 19.27 9.85
N ASN A 377 1.04 19.83 10.72
CA ASN A 377 1.39 20.99 11.54
C ASN A 377 1.72 20.62 12.99
N GLU A 378 1.42 19.38 13.39
CA GLU A 378 1.93 18.80 14.63
C GLU A 378 3.48 18.81 14.59
N PRO A 379 4.15 19.31 15.66
CA PRO A 379 5.60 19.32 15.70
C PRO A 379 6.13 17.88 15.77
N ARG A 380 7.05 17.52 14.87
CA ARG A 380 7.78 16.26 14.98
C ARG A 380 8.46 16.14 16.33
N LEU A 381 8.60 14.90 16.80
CA LEU A 381 9.47 14.59 17.94
C LEU A 381 10.86 15.19 17.72
N ASP A 382 11.37 15.94 18.70
CA ASP A 382 12.71 16.52 18.67
C ASP A 382 13.68 15.52 19.35
N PRO A 383 14.72 15.01 18.64
CA PRO A 383 15.71 14.13 19.24
C PRO A 383 16.33 14.69 20.54
N ALA A 384 16.43 16.01 20.68
CA ALA A 384 16.97 16.65 21.87
C ALA A 384 16.10 16.41 23.14
N GLU A 385 14.80 16.16 22.98
CA GLU A 385 13.89 15.87 24.10
C GLU A 385 14.09 14.46 24.66
N TYR A 386 14.63 13.53 23.86
CA TYR A 386 14.87 12.13 24.22
C TYR A 386 16.34 11.84 24.52
N ALA A 387 17.22 12.81 24.24
CA ALA A 387 18.66 12.62 24.24
C ALA A 387 19.23 12.20 25.61
N SER A 388 18.66 12.68 26.73
CA SER A 388 19.17 12.35 28.06
C SER A 388 19.02 10.87 28.42
N GLU A 389 17.82 10.34 28.25
CA GLU A 389 17.45 8.97 28.57
C GLU A 389 18.13 8.00 27.60
N ILE A 390 18.12 8.33 26.30
CA ILE A 390 18.80 7.55 25.26
C ILE A 390 20.32 7.54 25.50
N GLN A 391 20.93 8.67 25.87
CA GLN A 391 22.37 8.71 26.16
C GLN A 391 22.70 7.93 27.43
N ALA A 392 21.90 8.04 28.49
CA ALA A 392 22.12 7.28 29.72
C ALA A 392 22.07 5.77 29.46
N PHE A 393 21.15 5.31 28.61
CA PHE A 393 21.07 3.92 28.19
C PHE A 393 22.28 3.49 27.34
N THR A 394 22.66 4.31 26.36
CA THR A 394 23.83 4.06 25.50
C THR A 394 25.14 4.02 26.31
N ASP A 395 25.32 4.91 27.28
CA ASP A 395 26.50 4.97 28.16
C ASP A 395 26.66 3.67 28.98
N GLU A 396 25.56 3.11 29.51
CA GLU A 396 25.60 1.85 30.26
C GLU A 396 25.96 0.67 29.35
N ILE A 397 25.50 0.69 28.09
CA ILE A 397 25.85 -0.32 27.09
C ILE A 397 27.35 -0.22 26.74
N GLU A 398 27.86 0.98 26.45
CA GLU A 398 29.26 1.22 26.13
C GLU A 398 30.20 0.88 27.30
N ALA A 399 29.75 1.14 28.54
CA ALA A 399 30.47 0.78 29.75
C ALA A 399 30.51 -0.73 30.02
N GLY A 400 29.68 -1.53 29.32
CA GLY A 400 29.56 -2.97 29.51
C GLY A 400 28.85 -3.36 30.81
N THR A 401 27.92 -2.54 31.29
CA THR A 401 27.18 -2.80 32.53
C THR A 401 26.14 -3.90 32.32
N THR A 402 26.33 -5.06 32.95
CA THR A 402 25.38 -6.19 32.92
C THR A 402 25.02 -6.69 34.33
N PRO A 403 23.73 -6.71 34.74
CA PRO A 403 22.58 -6.20 33.99
C PRO A 403 22.55 -4.66 33.99
N ILE A 404 21.97 -4.06 32.93
CA ILE A 404 21.70 -2.62 32.88
C ILE A 404 20.87 -2.21 34.11
N PRO A 405 21.16 -1.06 34.76
CA PRO A 405 20.41 -0.63 35.93
C PRO A 405 18.91 -0.49 35.64
N GLN A 406 18.06 -1.06 36.51
CA GLN A 406 16.60 -1.07 36.32
C GLN A 406 16.00 0.33 36.12
N GLN A 407 16.55 1.36 36.78
CA GLN A 407 16.09 2.73 36.61
C GLN A 407 16.27 3.22 35.17
N VAL A 408 17.40 2.91 34.53
CA VAL A 408 17.68 3.32 33.14
C VAL A 408 16.73 2.59 32.17
N ILE A 409 16.42 1.32 32.45
CA ILE A 409 15.41 0.55 31.71
C ILE A 409 14.02 1.18 31.88
N ASP A 410 13.64 1.54 33.11
CA ASP A 410 12.34 2.14 33.41
C ASP A 410 12.20 3.53 32.77
N ASP A 411 13.27 4.34 32.77
CA ASP A 411 13.32 5.65 32.11
C ASP A 411 13.16 5.52 30.59
N MET A 412 13.83 4.55 29.97
CA MET A 412 13.64 4.24 28.55
C MET A 412 12.24 3.74 28.23
N LEU A 413 11.67 2.85 29.06
CA LEU A 413 10.30 2.35 28.89
C LEU A 413 9.27 3.48 28.97
N ALA A 414 9.51 4.51 29.79
CA ALA A 414 8.65 5.68 29.87
C ALA A 414 8.62 6.48 28.57
N LEU A 415 9.71 6.50 27.79
CA LEU A 415 9.72 7.16 26.47
C LEU A 415 8.83 6.47 25.43
N TYR A 416 8.59 5.17 25.59
CA TYR A 416 7.71 4.39 24.72
C TYR A 416 6.25 4.35 25.21
N GLU A 417 5.93 5.01 26.33
CA GLU A 417 4.56 5.09 26.83
C GLU A 417 3.67 5.83 25.82
N GLY A 418 2.66 5.16 25.27
CA GLY A 418 1.79 5.70 24.21
C GLY A 418 2.21 5.35 22.78
N THR A 419 3.34 4.67 22.58
CA THR A 419 3.79 4.17 21.28
C THR A 419 3.31 2.73 21.00
N THR A 420 3.42 2.24 19.76
CA THR A 420 3.17 0.83 19.40
C THR A 420 4.21 -0.13 19.98
N ILE A 421 5.39 0.37 20.38
CA ILE A 421 6.44 -0.43 21.02
C ILE A 421 6.11 -0.65 22.49
N GLY A 422 5.40 -1.74 22.76
CA GLY A 422 5.08 -2.16 24.12
C GLY A 422 6.31 -2.70 24.87
N LYS A 423 6.21 -2.73 26.21
CA LYS A 423 7.25 -3.23 27.13
C LYS A 423 7.93 -4.54 26.67
N LYS A 424 7.16 -5.51 26.18
CA LYS A 424 7.69 -6.81 25.71
C LYS A 424 8.62 -6.69 24.49
N GLN A 425 8.38 -5.73 23.61
CA GLN A 425 9.25 -5.48 22.46
C GLN A 425 10.53 -4.76 22.89
N PHE A 426 10.43 -3.83 23.85
CA PHE A 426 11.59 -3.17 24.44
C PHE A 426 12.42 -4.13 25.31
N ASP A 427 11.81 -5.00 26.09
CA ASP A 427 12.50 -6.04 26.86
C ASP A 427 13.39 -6.91 25.94
N ARG A 428 12.94 -7.17 24.71
CA ARG A 428 13.78 -7.84 23.69
C ARG A 428 14.95 -6.98 23.22
N VAL A 429 14.76 -5.67 23.06
CA VAL A 429 15.88 -4.76 22.77
C VAL A 429 16.95 -4.88 23.87
N VAL A 430 16.54 -4.88 25.14
CA VAL A 430 17.45 -5.06 26.30
C VAL A 430 18.13 -6.43 26.28
N GLU A 431 17.38 -7.52 26.09
CA GLU A 431 17.93 -8.89 26.01
C GLU A 431 18.98 -9.04 24.89
N GLU A 432 18.77 -8.36 23.76
CA GLU A 432 19.67 -8.42 22.61
C GLU A 432 20.98 -7.70 22.89
N PHE A 433 20.94 -6.56 23.60
CA PHE A 433 22.15 -5.89 24.10
C PHE A 433 22.90 -6.74 25.14
N ASP A 434 22.20 -7.34 26.11
CA ASP A 434 22.82 -8.28 27.07
C ASP A 434 23.50 -9.44 26.33
N ARG A 435 22.89 -9.96 25.26
CA ARG A 435 23.45 -11.06 24.44
C ARG A 435 24.71 -10.62 23.68
N ILE A 436 24.68 -9.47 23.02
CA ILE A 436 25.82 -8.89 22.28
C ILE A 436 27.04 -8.76 23.22
N GLN A 437 26.82 -8.42 24.49
CA GLN A 437 27.89 -8.27 25.48
C GLN A 437 28.45 -9.62 26.01
N ILE A 438 27.65 -10.70 26.05
CA ILE A 438 28.05 -12.00 26.63
C ILE A 438 28.80 -12.91 25.64
N ASP A 439 28.49 -12.85 24.34
CA ASP A 439 29.17 -13.62 23.29
C ASP A 439 29.48 -12.75 22.05
N PRO A 440 30.66 -12.12 22.02
CA PRO A 440 31.04 -11.23 20.93
C PRO A 440 31.18 -11.92 19.57
N THR A 441 31.32 -13.25 19.55
CA THR A 441 31.80 -14.00 18.38
C THR A 441 30.71 -14.33 17.35
N GLY A 442 29.44 -14.00 17.65
CA GLY A 442 28.31 -14.26 16.76
C GLY A 442 27.90 -13.08 15.87
N TYR A 443 27.99 -11.85 16.39
CA TYR A 443 27.42 -10.64 15.75
C TYR A 443 28.12 -9.31 16.11
N SER A 444 29.17 -9.29 16.95
CA SER A 444 29.59 -8.05 17.63
C SER A 444 30.97 -7.48 17.31
N GLU A 445 31.67 -7.91 16.26
CA GLU A 445 32.95 -7.25 15.93
C GLU A 445 32.76 -5.85 15.30
N ASP A 446 31.54 -5.49 14.87
CA ASP A 446 31.26 -4.27 14.08
C ASP A 446 30.06 -3.41 14.58
N VAL A 447 29.59 -3.55 15.83
CA VAL A 447 28.52 -2.66 16.35
C VAL A 447 29.06 -1.25 16.52
N ASP A 448 28.66 -0.35 15.62
CA ASP A 448 28.93 1.08 15.72
C ASP A 448 27.94 1.71 16.71
N PHE A 449 28.36 1.84 17.96
CA PHE A 449 27.54 2.41 19.02
C PHE A 449 27.13 3.87 18.74
N ASP A 450 27.81 4.56 17.82
CA ASP A 450 27.46 5.92 17.40
C ASP A 450 26.05 6.00 16.77
N ASN A 451 25.53 4.90 16.19
CA ASN A 451 24.21 4.85 15.56
C ASN A 451 23.08 4.39 16.50
N VAL A 452 23.40 3.90 17.70
CA VAL A 452 22.41 3.41 18.67
C VAL A 452 21.44 4.51 19.10
N PRO A 453 21.88 5.74 19.45
CA PRO A 453 20.96 6.80 19.85
C PRO A 453 19.94 7.15 18.77
N GLN A 454 20.39 7.29 17.52
CA GLN A 454 19.53 7.62 16.40
C GLN A 454 18.54 6.48 16.10
N THR A 455 18.99 5.21 16.15
CA THR A 455 18.13 4.05 15.94
C THR A 455 17.02 3.97 17.01
N LEU A 456 17.36 4.19 18.28
CA LEU A 456 16.37 4.20 19.37
C LEU A 456 15.36 5.34 19.19
N PHE A 457 15.81 6.52 18.80
CA PHE A 457 14.92 7.63 18.48
C PHE A 457 14.02 7.33 17.27
N ASP A 458 14.57 6.76 16.20
CA ASP A 458 13.79 6.38 15.02
C ASP A 458 12.72 5.33 15.35
N LEU A 459 13.01 4.38 16.24
CA LEU A 459 12.03 3.42 16.74
C LEU A 459 10.89 4.10 17.51
N ILE A 460 11.20 5.09 18.37
CA ILE A 460 10.17 5.89 19.06
C ILE A 460 9.32 6.63 18.01
N ARG A 461 9.95 7.32 17.06
CA ARG A 461 9.25 8.08 16.02
C ARG A 461 8.37 7.22 15.11
N ILE A 462 8.82 6.03 14.73
CA ILE A 462 8.05 5.09 13.91
C ILE A 462 6.84 4.55 14.67
N SER A 463 6.97 4.38 15.98
CA SER A 463 5.93 3.78 16.83
C SER A 463 4.99 4.80 17.47
N ASP A 464 5.23 6.09 17.29
CA ASP A 464 4.38 7.15 17.79
C ASP A 464 3.07 7.25 16.99
N ASN A 465 1.97 6.87 17.65
CA ASN A 465 0.61 6.92 17.08
C ASN A 465 -0.03 8.31 17.18
N SER A 466 0.64 9.28 17.80
CA SER A 466 0.08 10.64 17.95
C SER A 466 0.13 11.48 16.67
N GLN A 467 0.84 11.03 15.63
CA GLN A 467 0.83 11.70 14.32
C GLN A 467 0.96 10.64 13.21
N LYS A 468 0.03 10.58 12.25
CA LYS A 468 0.07 9.60 11.14
C LYS A 468 1.14 9.98 10.12
N MET A 469 1.44 11.28 10.05
CA MET A 469 2.43 11.86 9.17
C MET A 469 3.75 12.15 9.90
N ASN A 470 4.00 11.53 11.06
CA ASN A 470 5.25 11.64 11.84
C ASN A 470 6.53 11.52 10.98
N LEU A 471 6.46 10.74 9.90
CA LEU A 471 7.55 10.49 8.96
C LEU A 471 7.68 11.55 7.86
N ILE A 472 6.65 12.34 7.59
CA ILE A 472 6.55 13.32 6.49
C ILE A 472 5.87 14.60 6.99
N GLU A 473 6.65 15.56 7.49
CA GLU A 473 6.14 16.85 8.00
C GLU A 473 5.51 17.69 6.89
N ARG A 474 6.30 17.93 5.82
CA ARG A 474 5.84 18.54 4.58
C ARG A 474 6.61 17.94 3.44
N ASP A 475 5.88 17.34 2.50
CA ASP A 475 6.46 16.92 1.25
C ASP A 475 5.44 17.15 0.13
N ALA A 476 5.95 17.32 -1.07
CA ALA A 476 5.15 17.53 -2.25
C ALA A 476 5.84 16.88 -3.43
N TYR A 477 5.05 16.39 -4.38
CA TYR A 477 5.62 16.04 -5.66
C TYR A 477 4.64 16.28 -6.79
N ILE A 478 5.22 16.45 -7.98
CA ILE A 478 4.51 16.34 -9.24
C ILE A 478 5.07 15.16 -10.02
N GLN A 479 4.20 14.35 -10.59
CA GLN A 479 4.56 13.25 -11.45
C GLN A 479 3.90 13.43 -12.81
N VAL A 480 4.67 13.20 -13.86
CA VAL A 480 4.20 13.21 -15.24
C VAL A 480 4.47 11.84 -15.84
N ASP A 481 3.42 11.22 -16.37
CA ASP A 481 3.49 9.95 -17.07
C ASP A 481 2.99 10.09 -18.49
N VAL A 482 3.78 9.63 -19.45
CA VAL A 482 3.38 9.55 -20.86
C VAL A 482 3.31 8.09 -21.25
N PHE A 483 2.12 7.64 -21.60
CA PHE A 483 1.84 6.27 -22.03
C PHE A 483 1.67 6.21 -23.55
N TYR A 484 2.19 5.13 -24.15
CA TYR A 484 1.82 4.68 -25.49
C TYR A 484 1.18 3.30 -25.39
N HIS A 485 -0.05 3.19 -25.87
CA HIS A 485 -0.88 1.99 -25.90
C HIS A 485 -0.80 1.33 -27.28
N PHE A 486 -0.75 -0.01 -27.32
CA PHE A 486 -0.64 -0.78 -28.56
C PHE A 486 -1.57 -1.99 -28.59
#